data_AF-A0A432J6G6-F1
#
_entry.id   AF-A0A432J6G6-F1
#
_cell.length_a   1.000
_cell.length_b   1.000
_cell.length_c   1.000
_cell.angle_alpha   90.00
_cell.angle_beta   90.00
_cell.angle_gamma   90.00
#
_symmetry.space_group_name_H-M   'P 1'
#
loop_
_entity.id
_entity.type
_entity.pdbx_description
1 polymer ?
#
loop_
_entity_poly.entity_id
_entity_poly.type
_entity_poly.pdbx_seq_one_letter_code
_entity_poly.pdbx_strand_id
1 'polypeptide(L)'
;MLQSDDYAKNWSLIPGKGEFYAGQGPHGMLLTSYLNESAFNTLEAKSGSFPDGSIIVKENYKPDKTLAAITVMVKEAGFAPGEGDWLWTKFGPDGSIQATGQPAGCVSCHG
;
A
#
# COMPACT_ATOMS: atom_id res chain seq x y z
N MET A 1 1.82 -16.19 -4.76
CA MET A 1 1.73 -15.51 -3.44
C MET A 1 2.78 -14.41 -3.45
N LEU A 2 2.51 -13.24 -2.87
CA LEU A 2 3.43 -12.09 -2.72
C LEU A 2 4.67 -12.38 -1.83
N GLN A 3 5.15 -13.63 -1.83
CA GLN A 3 6.51 -13.96 -1.45
C GLN A 3 7.37 -13.78 -2.70
N SER A 4 8.31 -12.83 -2.63
CA SER A 4 9.47 -12.69 -3.49
C SER A 4 9.31 -12.11 -4.91
N ASP A 5 8.40 -11.16 -5.12
CA ASP A 5 8.79 -10.06 -6.00
C ASP A 5 9.51 -9.04 -5.13
N ASP A 6 10.76 -8.76 -5.47
CA ASP A 6 11.63 -7.81 -4.80
C ASP A 6 11.11 -6.38 -5.05
N TYR A 7 9.90 -6.08 -4.60
CA TYR A 7 9.19 -4.82 -4.86
C TYR A 7 10.06 -3.64 -4.45
N ALA A 8 10.80 -3.78 -3.36
CA ALA A 8 11.72 -2.75 -2.87
C ALA A 8 12.85 -2.45 -3.87
N LYS A 9 13.23 -3.40 -4.73
CA LYS A 9 14.24 -3.22 -5.77
C LYS A 9 13.67 -2.91 -7.15
N ASN A 10 12.49 -3.44 -7.46
CA ASN A 10 11.94 -3.45 -8.81
C ASN A 10 10.82 -2.44 -9.04
N TRP A 11 10.21 -1.91 -7.97
CA TRP A 11 9.05 -1.03 -8.06
C TRP A 11 9.39 0.41 -7.74
N SER A 12 8.56 1.31 -8.26
CA SER A 12 8.77 2.75 -8.10
C SER A 12 8.24 3.24 -6.76
N LEU A 13 8.93 4.19 -6.14
CA LEU A 13 8.39 4.92 -5.00
C LEU A 13 7.27 5.88 -5.44
N ILE A 14 6.44 6.32 -4.49
CA ILE A 14 5.52 7.43 -4.76
C ILE A 14 6.31 8.65 -5.30
N PRO A 15 5.93 9.21 -6.47
CA PRO A 15 6.57 10.38 -7.03
C PRO A 15 6.70 11.53 -6.02
N GLY A 16 7.92 12.03 -5.85
CA GLY A 16 8.23 13.17 -4.98
C GLY A 16 8.21 12.90 -3.46
N LYS A 17 7.98 11.65 -3.01
CA LYS A 17 8.01 11.31 -1.56
C LYS A 17 9.34 10.73 -1.10
N GLY A 18 9.95 9.85 -1.89
CA GLY A 18 11.13 9.09 -1.46
C GLY A 18 10.81 8.08 -0.35
N GLU A 19 11.85 7.59 0.32
CA GLU A 19 11.72 6.65 1.45
C GLU A 19 11.63 7.38 2.78
N PHE A 20 11.03 6.72 3.78
CA PHE A 20 10.87 7.22 5.15
C PHE A 20 10.27 8.63 5.23
N TYR A 21 9.32 8.95 4.35
CA TYR A 21 8.62 10.22 4.43
C TYR A 21 7.72 10.26 5.66
N ALA A 22 7.54 11.46 6.22
CA ALA A 22 6.68 11.65 7.38
C ALA A 22 5.23 11.26 7.06
N GLY A 23 4.72 10.28 7.80
CA GLY A 23 3.34 9.86 7.78
C GLY A 23 2.45 10.77 8.63
N GLN A 24 1.15 10.68 8.39
CA GLN A 24 0.13 11.29 9.23
C GLN A 24 -0.59 10.18 10.00
N GLY A 25 -0.93 10.44 11.26
CA GLY A 25 -1.79 9.52 12.03
C GLY A 25 -3.10 9.28 11.28
N PRO A 26 -3.59 8.02 11.15
CA PRO A 26 -3.19 6.82 11.90
C PRO A 26 -2.09 5.97 11.24
N HIS A 27 -1.50 6.41 10.13
CA HIS A 27 -0.60 5.59 9.30
C HIS A 27 0.83 5.44 9.86
N GLY A 28 1.08 5.80 11.11
CA GLY A 28 2.43 5.78 11.68
C GLY A 28 3.29 6.97 11.23
N MET A 29 4.52 7.03 11.75
CA MET A 29 5.35 8.23 11.65
C MET A 29 6.25 8.28 10.43
N LEU A 30 6.82 7.14 10.02
CA LEU A 30 7.68 7.05 8.85
C LEU A 30 7.10 6.02 7.89
N LEU A 31 7.06 6.37 6.61
CA LEU A 31 6.44 5.57 5.57
C LEU A 31 7.37 5.44 4.37
N THR A 32 7.33 4.27 3.73
CA THR A 32 7.81 4.09 2.36
C THR A 32 6.71 3.39 1.58
N SER A 33 6.42 3.86 0.37
CA SER A 33 5.36 3.26 -0.46
C SER A 33 5.90 2.97 -1.85
N TYR A 34 5.70 1.72 -2.28
CA TYR A 34 6.11 1.16 -3.55
C TYR A 34 4.89 0.90 -4.43
N LEU A 35 5.05 1.15 -5.73
CA LEU A 35 4.00 1.12 -6.73
C LEU A 35 4.45 0.22 -7.87
N ASN A 36 3.61 -0.75 -8.25
CA ASN A 36 3.83 -1.42 -9.52
C ASN A 36 3.65 -0.42 -10.67
N GLU A 37 4.11 -0.79 -11.87
CA GLU A 37 4.12 0.09 -13.04
C GLU A 37 2.74 0.74 -13.30
N SER A 38 1.67 -0.04 -13.19
CA SER A 38 0.30 0.42 -13.40
C SER A 38 -0.13 1.48 -12.38
N ALA A 39 0.15 1.26 -11.09
CA ALA A 39 -0.12 2.22 -10.04
C ALA A 39 0.73 3.49 -10.18
N PHE A 40 2.00 3.35 -10.54
CA PHE A 40 2.90 4.48 -10.78
C PHE A 40 2.42 5.37 -11.92
N ASN A 41 2.14 4.77 -13.09
CA ASN A 41 1.67 5.50 -14.27
C ASN A 41 0.35 6.23 -13.99
N THR A 42 -0.55 5.62 -13.22
CA THR A 42 -1.82 6.25 -12.83
C THR A 42 -1.60 7.51 -11.99
N LEU A 43 -0.69 7.47 -11.02
CA LEU A 43 -0.39 8.64 -10.17
C LEU A 43 0.29 9.76 -10.96
N GLU A 44 1.27 9.42 -11.81
CA GLU A 44 1.94 10.41 -12.67
C GLU A 44 0.96 11.08 -13.64
N ALA A 45 0.06 10.30 -14.25
CA ALA A 45 -0.96 10.80 -15.17
C ALA A 45 -2.12 11.51 -14.46
N LYS A 46 -2.21 11.44 -13.12
CA LYS A 46 -3.31 11.98 -12.31
C LYS A 46 -4.69 11.49 -12.78
N SER A 47 -4.77 10.25 -13.26
CA SER A 47 -5.96 9.71 -13.95
C SER A 47 -7.14 9.35 -13.02
N GLY A 48 -7.08 9.72 -11.74
CA GLY A 48 -8.19 9.66 -10.78
C GLY A 48 -8.56 8.26 -10.27
N SER A 49 -8.52 7.23 -11.12
CA SER A 49 -8.79 5.84 -10.74
C SER A 49 -7.66 4.91 -11.13
N PHE A 50 -7.30 4.01 -10.21
CA PHE A 50 -6.38 2.92 -10.46
C PHE A 50 -7.04 1.82 -11.30
N PRO A 51 -6.40 1.32 -12.36
CA PRO A 51 -6.88 0.17 -13.11
C PRO A 51 -6.73 -1.12 -12.29
N ASP A 52 -7.51 -2.14 -12.66
CA ASP A 52 -7.39 -3.50 -12.14
C ASP A 52 -5.94 -4.01 -12.20
N GLY A 53 -5.51 -4.73 -11.17
CA GLY A 53 -4.12 -5.18 -11.01
C GLY A 53 -3.13 -4.10 -10.57
N SER A 54 -3.59 -2.88 -10.24
CA SER A 54 -2.76 -1.90 -9.54
C SER A 54 -2.41 -2.41 -8.15
N ILE A 55 -1.13 -2.33 -7.78
CA ILE A 55 -0.65 -2.76 -6.47
C ILE A 55 0.15 -1.66 -5.82
N ILE A 56 -0.17 -1.39 -4.55
CA ILE A 56 0.58 -0.48 -3.70
C ILE A 56 1.04 -1.27 -2.47
N VAL A 57 2.33 -1.21 -2.18
CA VAL A 57 2.91 -1.75 -0.95
C VAL A 57 3.35 -0.58 -0.08
N LYS A 58 2.81 -0.49 1.13
CA LYS A 58 3.17 0.53 2.10
C LYS A 58 3.86 -0.12 3.29
N GLU A 59 5.07 0.31 3.57
CA GLU A 59 5.82 -0.06 4.75
C GLU A 59 5.69 1.05 5.79
N ASN A 60 5.39 0.64 7.03
CA ASN A 60 5.30 1.50 8.18
C ASN A 60 6.53 1.31 9.03
N TYR A 61 7.15 2.40 9.45
CA TYR A 61 8.37 2.41 10.25
C TYR A 61 8.17 3.16 11.56
N LYS A 62 8.87 2.68 12.59
CA LYS A 62 9.10 3.37 13.87
C LYS A 62 10.03 4.58 13.67
N PRO A 63 10.13 5.52 14.63
CA PRO A 63 10.98 6.71 14.45
C PRO A 63 12.48 6.37 14.33
N ASP A 64 12.90 5.20 14.82
CA ASP A 64 14.24 4.65 14.67
C ASP A 64 14.46 3.91 13.33
N LYS A 65 13.50 4.02 12.40
CA LYS A 65 13.48 3.34 11.09
C LYS A 65 13.38 1.81 11.16
N THR A 66 12.97 1.25 12.30
CA THR A 66 12.63 -0.17 12.39
C THR A 66 11.28 -0.44 11.73
N LEU A 67 11.19 -1.49 10.90
CA LEU A 67 9.94 -1.90 10.25
C LEU A 67 8.89 -2.28 11.31
N ALA A 68 7.68 -1.77 11.16
CA ALA A 68 6.56 -1.97 12.08
C ALA A 68 5.42 -2.77 11.46
N ALA A 69 5.14 -2.56 10.17
CA ALA A 69 4.12 -3.29 9.43
C ALA A 69 4.32 -3.12 7.92
N ILE A 70 3.75 -4.04 7.15
CA ILE A 70 3.63 -3.93 5.69
C ILE A 70 2.14 -4.01 5.35
N THR A 71 1.64 -3.09 4.53
CA THR A 71 0.26 -3.12 4.03
C THR A 71 0.30 -3.22 2.51
N VAL A 72 -0.30 -4.27 1.97
CA VAL A 72 -0.47 -4.49 0.53
C VAL A 72 -1.90 -4.15 0.15
N MET A 73 -2.05 -3.32 -0.88
CA MET A 73 -3.32 -2.92 -1.49
C MET A 73 -3.33 -3.41 -2.92
N VAL A 74 -4.32 -4.22 -3.28
CA VAL A 74 -4.51 -4.72 -4.65
C VAL A 74 -5.85 -4.21 -5.17
N LYS A 75 -5.83 -3.56 -6.33
CA LYS A 75 -7.05 -3.20 -7.05
C LYS A 75 -7.56 -4.46 -7.75
N GLU A 76 -8.71 -4.96 -7.33
CA GLU A 76 -9.34 -6.17 -7.86
C GLU A 76 -10.80 -5.88 -8.20
N ALA A 77 -11.09 -5.74 -9.49
CA ALA A 77 -12.42 -5.40 -9.98
C ALA A 77 -13.49 -6.38 -9.46
N GLY A 78 -14.54 -5.85 -8.82
CA GLY A 78 -15.63 -6.67 -8.30
C GLY A 78 -15.42 -7.22 -6.90
N PHE A 79 -14.23 -7.07 -6.29
CA PHE A 79 -13.97 -7.51 -4.92
C PHE A 79 -14.81 -6.73 -3.91
N ALA A 80 -14.88 -5.40 -4.09
CA ALA A 80 -15.47 -4.49 -3.13
C ALA A 80 -16.01 -3.22 -3.84
N PRO A 81 -17.02 -3.32 -4.71
CA PRO A 81 -17.39 -2.20 -5.59
C PRO A 81 -17.82 -0.92 -4.84
N GLY A 82 -18.41 -1.09 -3.66
CA GLY A 82 -18.82 0.03 -2.79
C GLY A 82 -17.68 0.71 -2.02
N GLU A 83 -16.47 0.14 -2.05
CA GLU A 83 -15.27 0.63 -1.36
C GLU A 83 -14.08 0.73 -2.33
N GLY A 84 -14.39 0.92 -3.61
CA GLY A 84 -13.41 1.14 -4.65
C GLY A 84 -12.58 -0.08 -5.02
N ASP A 85 -13.07 -1.31 -4.84
CA ASP A 85 -12.45 -2.53 -5.35
C ASP A 85 -11.01 -2.76 -4.86
N TRP A 86 -10.74 -2.42 -3.60
CA TRP A 86 -9.42 -2.64 -2.98
C TRP A 86 -9.43 -3.81 -2.02
N LEU A 87 -8.58 -4.79 -2.28
CA LEU A 87 -8.19 -5.83 -1.33
C LEU A 87 -7.01 -5.35 -0.49
N TRP A 88 -7.18 -5.33 0.82
CA TRP A 88 -6.14 -4.94 1.77
C TRP A 88 -5.59 -6.17 2.47
N THR A 89 -4.28 -6.26 2.62
CA THR A 89 -3.65 -7.22 3.53
C THR A 89 -2.56 -6.54 4.33
N LYS A 90 -2.65 -6.64 5.66
CA LYS A 90 -1.67 -6.10 6.59
C LYS A 90 -0.86 -7.24 7.20
N PHE A 91 0.45 -7.09 7.12
CA PHE A 91 1.43 -7.98 7.71
C PHE A 91 2.15 -7.30 8.89
N GLY A 92 2.49 -8.10 9.90
CA GLY A 92 3.46 -7.74 10.92
C GLY A 92 4.89 -7.69 10.35
N PRO A 93 5.86 -7.17 11.12
CA PRO A 93 7.25 -7.09 10.69
C PRO A 93 7.91 -8.47 10.56
N ASP A 94 7.29 -9.51 11.14
CA ASP A 94 7.66 -10.92 11.02
C ASP A 94 6.97 -11.63 9.84
N GLY A 95 6.16 -10.92 9.05
CA GLY A 95 5.37 -11.46 7.95
C GLY A 95 4.06 -12.14 8.36
N SER A 96 3.68 -12.11 9.65
CA SER A 96 2.39 -12.62 10.10
C SER A 96 1.23 -11.80 9.53
N ILE A 97 0.16 -12.44 9.07
CA ILE A 97 -1.05 -11.73 8.62
C ILE A 97 -1.79 -11.18 9.85
N GLN A 98 -1.94 -9.87 9.92
CA GLN A 98 -2.68 -9.17 10.99
C GLN A 98 -4.12 -8.83 10.58
N ALA A 99 -4.35 -8.53 9.31
CA ALA A 99 -5.68 -8.25 8.76
C ALA A 99 -5.70 -8.52 7.24
N THR A 100 -6.86 -8.89 6.70
CA THR A 100 -7.06 -9.07 5.25
C THR A 100 -8.50 -8.74 4.84
N GLY A 101 -8.73 -8.45 3.56
CA GLY A 101 -10.04 -8.14 2.99
C GLY A 101 -10.36 -6.65 3.02
N GLN A 102 -11.48 -6.30 3.67
CA GLN A 102 -12.01 -4.94 3.84
C GLN A 102 -12.03 -4.55 5.33
N PRO A 103 -10.89 -4.45 6.01
CA PRO A 103 -10.88 -4.14 7.43
C PRO A 103 -11.46 -2.73 7.65
N ALA A 104 -12.44 -2.63 8.55
CA ALA A 104 -13.21 -1.41 8.83
C ALA A 104 -12.33 -0.15 9.02
N GLY A 105 -11.17 -0.29 9.67
CA GLY A 105 -10.23 0.82 9.91
C GLY A 105 -9.48 1.32 8.67
N CYS A 106 -9.47 0.58 7.56
CA CYS A 106 -8.92 1.03 6.29
C CYS A 106 -10.00 1.69 5.43
N VAL A 107 -11.15 1.04 5.30
CA VAL A 107 -12.23 1.46 4.39
C VAL A 107 -12.95 2.71 4.89
N SER A 108 -12.94 2.98 6.20
CA SER A 108 -13.52 4.20 6.78
C SER A 108 -12.91 5.51 6.26
N CYS A 109 -11.70 5.47 5.71
CA CYS A 109 -10.98 6.64 5.20
C CYS A 109 -10.59 6.54 3.72
N HIS A 110 -10.70 5.35 3.12
CA HIS A 110 -10.24 5.06 1.77
C HIS A 110 -11.29 4.44 0.84
N GLY A 111 -12.53 4.23 1.32
CA GLY A 111 -13.67 3.78 0.53
C GLY A 111 -14.25 4.85 -0.39
#